data_AF-A0A075KEW3-F1
#
_entry.id   AF-A0A075KEW3-F1
#
_cell.length_a   1.000
_cell.length_b   1.000
_cell.length_c   1.000
_cell.angle_alpha   90.00
_cell.angle_beta   90.00
_cell.angle_gamma   90.00
#
_symmetry.space_group_name_H-M   'P 1'
#
loop_
_entity.id
_entity.type
_entity.pdbx_description
1 polymer ?
#
loop_
_entity_poly.entity_id
_entity_poly.type
_entity_poly.pdbx_seq_one_letter_code
_entity_poly.pdbx_strand_id
1 'polypeptide(L)'
;MLIPWEILREDKEASNNFLENLLELAAADPLLFDEVMRGILYEDPAIRVQAATMVEKVTCVRPLFLTLYKRIMINEFSTIEQPEVRRLVALLYGRVLWDEWEMKQVVTLLKGWIESEEDKEVRENSIKSLEALDMQNARRQAL
;
A
#
# COMPACT_ATOMS: atom_id res chain seq x y z
N MET A 1 11.15 -17.87 1.17
CA MET A 1 10.30 -18.37 0.07
C MET A 1 10.48 -17.40 -1.09
N LEU A 2 10.28 -17.82 -2.34
CA LEU A 2 10.10 -16.90 -3.47
C LEU A 2 8.62 -17.02 -3.84
N ILE A 3 7.87 -15.92 -3.77
CA ILE A 3 6.50 -15.85 -4.23
C ILE A 3 6.50 -16.26 -5.71
N PRO A 4 5.70 -17.27 -6.12
CA PRO A 4 5.69 -17.76 -7.49
C PRO A 4 4.88 -16.81 -8.37
N TRP A 5 5.39 -15.60 -8.58
CA TRP A 5 4.69 -14.51 -9.29
C TRP A 5 4.15 -14.92 -10.66
N GLU A 6 4.89 -15.76 -11.39
CA GLU A 6 4.45 -16.29 -12.69
C GLU A 6 3.18 -17.15 -12.56
N ILE A 7 3.13 -18.05 -11.58
CA ILE A 7 1.96 -18.89 -11.30
C ILE A 7 0.79 -18.01 -10.84
N LEU A 8 1.04 -17.06 -9.94
CA LEU A 8 -0.01 -16.17 -9.43
C LEU A 8 -0.53 -15.20 -10.51
N ARG A 9 0.23 -14.98 -11.58
CA ARG A 9 -0.18 -14.18 -12.74
C ARG A 9 -1.03 -14.99 -13.72
N GLU A 10 -0.66 -16.24 -13.95
CA GLU A 10 -1.26 -17.08 -15.00
C GLU A 10 -2.47 -17.88 -14.51
N ASP A 11 -2.50 -18.24 -13.23
CA ASP A 11 -3.57 -19.01 -12.61
C ASP A 11 -4.38 -18.14 -11.64
N LYS A 12 -5.59 -17.78 -12.07
CA LYS A 12 -6.53 -16.97 -11.29
C LYS A 12 -7.00 -17.67 -10.01
N GLU A 13 -7.14 -18.99 -10.03
CA GLU A 13 -7.56 -19.77 -8.87
C GLU A 13 -6.42 -19.82 -7.84
N ALA A 14 -5.20 -20.11 -8.29
CA ALA A 14 -4.02 -20.06 -7.42
C ALA A 14 -3.81 -18.66 -6.82
N SER A 15 -4.00 -17.61 -7.62
CA SER A 15 -3.92 -16.21 -7.19
C SER A 15 -4.94 -15.89 -6.10
N ASN A 16 -6.20 -16.27 -6.28
CA ASN A 16 -7.25 -16.06 -5.30
C ASN A 16 -7.01 -16.84 -4.01
N ASN A 17 -6.65 -18.13 -4.13
CA ASN A 17 -6.35 -18.97 -2.96
C ASN A 17 -5.16 -18.41 -2.17
N PHE A 18 -4.11 -17.93 -2.86
CA PHE A 18 -3.00 -17.29 -2.19
C PHE A 18 -3.42 -15.99 -1.49
N LEU A 19 -4.25 -15.16 -2.13
CA LEU A 19 -4.76 -13.92 -1.56
C LEU A 19 -5.64 -14.14 -0.32
N GLU A 20 -6.50 -15.15 -0.33
CA GLU A 20 -7.35 -15.51 0.81
C GLU A 20 -6.52 -15.92 2.03
N ASN A 21 -5.45 -16.69 1.80
CA ASN A 21 -4.58 -17.17 2.87
C ASN A 21 -3.45 -16.19 3.23
N LEU A 22 -3.25 -15.13 2.44
CA LEU A 22 -2.09 -14.24 2.57
C LEU A 22 -1.98 -13.60 3.96
N LEU A 23 -3.11 -13.26 4.58
CA LEU A 23 -3.13 -12.70 5.93
C LEU A 23 -2.52 -13.64 6.98
N GLU A 24 -2.86 -14.93 6.89
CA GLU A 24 -2.35 -15.95 7.80
C GLU A 24 -0.89 -16.29 7.49
N LEU A 25 -0.56 -16.42 6.21
CA LEU A 25 0.80 -16.69 5.75
C LEU A 25 1.76 -15.55 6.13
N ALA A 26 1.37 -14.29 5.95
CA ALA A 26 2.15 -13.12 6.33
C ALA A 26 2.30 -12.98 7.85
N ALA A 27 1.34 -13.51 8.63
CA ALA A 27 1.44 -13.56 10.08
C ALA A 27 2.42 -14.64 10.57
N ALA A 28 2.43 -15.78 9.88
CA ALA A 28 3.31 -16.90 10.18
C ALA A 28 4.74 -16.67 9.68
N ASP A 29 4.91 -15.96 8.57
CA ASP A 29 6.20 -15.66 7.94
C ASP A 29 6.33 -14.18 7.55
N PRO A 30 6.98 -13.35 8.39
CA PRO A 30 7.24 -11.95 8.07
C PRO A 30 8.07 -11.74 6.79
N LEU A 31 8.91 -12.71 6.40
CA LEU A 31 9.71 -12.63 5.19
C LEU A 31 8.85 -12.73 3.92
N LEU A 32 7.69 -13.37 4.01
CA LEU A 32 6.73 -13.39 2.92
C LEU A 32 6.18 -11.99 2.67
N PHE A 33 5.79 -11.27 3.74
CA PHE A 33 5.29 -9.91 3.59
C PHE A 33 6.37 -8.95 3.07
N ASP A 34 7.62 -9.10 3.51
CA ASP A 34 8.76 -8.38 2.94
C ASP A 34 8.91 -8.60 1.43
N GLU A 35 8.63 -9.80 0.96
CA GLU A 35 8.70 -10.13 -0.46
C GLU A 35 7.54 -9.51 -1.25
N VAL A 36 6.31 -9.59 -0.73
CA VAL A 36 5.16 -8.90 -1.33
C VAL A 36 5.44 -7.40 -1.40
N MET A 37 5.95 -6.79 -0.34
CA MET A 37 6.29 -5.36 -0.30
C MET A 37 7.33 -4.99 -1.36
N ARG A 38 8.35 -5.83 -1.57
CA ARG A 38 9.34 -5.64 -2.65
C ARG A 38 8.72 -5.76 -4.03
N GLY A 39 7.71 -6.60 -4.20
CA GLY A 39 6.97 -6.76 -5.45
C GLY A 39 6.35 -5.47 -5.99
N ILE A 40 6.02 -4.49 -5.13
CA ILE A 40 5.44 -3.19 -5.54
C ILE A 40 6.40 -2.39 -6.43
N LEU A 41 7.71 -2.59 -6.27
CA LEU A 41 8.76 -1.91 -7.04
C LEU A 41 9.40 -2.81 -8.11
N TYR A 42 8.79 -3.96 -8.40
CA TYR A 42 9.33 -4.91 -9.36
C TYR A 42 9.31 -4.37 -10.80
N GLU A 43 10.15 -4.93 -11.67
CA GLU A 43 10.28 -4.48 -13.06
C GLU A 43 9.02 -4.78 -13.89
N ASP A 44 8.39 -5.94 -13.68
CA ASP A 44 7.16 -6.34 -14.37
C ASP A 44 5.95 -5.52 -13.82
N PRO A 45 5.27 -4.70 -14.66
CA PRO A 45 4.12 -3.91 -14.25
C PRO A 45 2.95 -4.72 -13.69
N ALA A 46 2.76 -5.97 -14.15
CA ALA A 46 1.70 -6.84 -13.66
C ALA A 46 1.99 -7.30 -12.23
N ILE A 47 3.25 -7.63 -11.94
CA ILE A 47 3.71 -8.01 -10.60
C ILE A 47 3.53 -6.82 -9.63
N ARG A 48 3.84 -5.59 -10.04
CA ARG A 48 3.65 -4.40 -9.20
C ARG A 48 2.20 -4.23 -8.74
N VAL A 49 1.25 -4.35 -9.68
CA VAL A 49 -0.18 -4.22 -9.38
C VAL A 49 -0.65 -5.34 -8.47
N GLN A 50 -0.22 -6.57 -8.74
CA GLN A 50 -0.57 -7.73 -7.92
C GLN A 50 -0.03 -7.60 -6.50
N ALA A 51 1.24 -7.24 -6.34
CA ALA A 51 1.88 -6.98 -5.06
C ALA A 51 1.18 -5.85 -4.30
N ALA A 52 0.88 -4.72 -4.96
CA ALA A 52 0.15 -3.62 -4.34
C ALA A 52 -1.26 -4.03 -3.89
N THR A 53 -1.93 -4.90 -4.65
CA THR A 53 -3.25 -5.44 -4.30
C THR A 53 -3.15 -6.35 -3.07
N MET A 54 -2.13 -7.19 -3.01
CA MET A 54 -1.85 -8.07 -1.86
C MET A 54 -1.61 -7.25 -0.58
N VAL A 55 -0.76 -6.22 -0.66
CA VAL A 55 -0.46 -5.33 0.47
C VAL A 55 -1.71 -4.55 0.89
N GLU A 56 -2.47 -4.02 -0.06
CA GLU A 56 -3.72 -3.32 0.22
C GLU A 56 -4.69 -4.21 1.00
N LYS A 57 -4.93 -5.44 0.54
CA LYS A 57 -5.83 -6.38 1.22
C LYS A 57 -5.37 -6.75 2.63
N VAL A 58 -4.09 -7.07 2.79
CA VAL A 58 -3.52 -7.44 4.10
C VAL A 58 -3.66 -6.28 5.09
N THR A 59 -3.29 -5.07 4.64
CA THR A 59 -3.20 -3.90 5.52
C THR A 59 -4.54 -3.24 5.80
N CYS A 60 -5.56 -3.54 4.99
CA CYS A 60 -6.95 -3.20 5.30
C CYS A 60 -7.40 -3.85 6.63
N VAL A 61 -6.95 -5.08 6.89
CA VAL A 61 -7.26 -5.82 8.13
C VAL A 61 -6.18 -5.61 9.20
N ARG A 62 -4.90 -5.53 8.81
CA ARG A 62 -3.75 -5.43 9.73
C ARG A 62 -2.85 -4.23 9.38
N PRO A 63 -3.26 -2.98 9.66
CA PRO A 63 -2.54 -1.78 9.24
C PRO A 63 -1.12 -1.66 9.85
N LEU A 64 -0.88 -2.25 11.03
CA LEU A 64 0.43 -2.22 11.70
C LEU A 64 1.54 -2.93 10.92
N PHE A 65 1.20 -3.75 9.92
CA PHE A 65 2.19 -4.36 9.04
C PHE A 65 2.97 -3.31 8.24
N LEU A 66 2.37 -2.14 7.98
CA LEU A 66 3.03 -1.05 7.26
C LEU A 66 4.11 -0.31 8.07
N THR A 67 4.15 -0.48 9.40
CA THR A 67 5.05 0.28 10.28
C THR A 67 6.53 0.11 9.92
N LEU A 68 6.93 -1.06 9.42
CA LEU A 68 8.31 -1.35 9.04
C LEU A 68 8.72 -0.73 7.69
N TYR A 69 7.76 -0.21 6.92
CA TYR A 69 7.95 0.20 5.52
C TYR A 69 7.74 1.70 5.29
N LYS A 70 7.61 2.49 6.35
CA LYS A 70 7.42 3.95 6.30
C LYS A 70 8.40 4.66 5.36
N ARG A 71 9.70 4.30 5.47
CA ARG A 71 10.76 4.91 4.67
C ARG A 71 10.64 4.57 3.18
N ILE A 72 10.37 3.31 2.84
CA ILE A 72 10.23 2.90 1.43
C ILE A 72 8.98 3.52 0.81
N MET A 73 7.91 3.68 1.60
CA MET A 73 6.71 4.38 1.16
C MET A 73 7.02 5.84 0.78
N ILE A 74 7.59 6.61 1.71
CA ILE A 74 7.90 8.03 1.47
C ILE A 74 8.89 8.24 0.31
N ASN A 75 9.91 7.39 0.20
CA ASN A 75 11.00 7.61 -0.76
C ASN A 75 10.76 6.97 -2.13
N GLU A 76 10.30 5.73 -2.17
CA GLU A 76 10.20 4.94 -3.41
C GLU A 76 8.75 4.89 -3.91
N PHE A 77 7.77 4.70 -3.02
CA PHE A 77 6.38 4.57 -3.47
C PHE A 77 5.81 5.91 -3.95
N SER A 78 6.34 7.03 -3.44
CA SER A 78 5.99 8.38 -3.90
C SER A 78 6.38 8.64 -5.36
N THR A 79 7.37 7.91 -5.90
CA THR A 79 7.86 8.07 -7.28
C THR A 79 7.21 7.08 -8.26
N ILE A 80 6.33 6.19 -7.81
CA ILE A 80 5.63 5.24 -8.68
C ILE A 80 4.70 6.00 -9.62
N GLU A 81 4.89 5.88 -10.93
CA GLU A 81 4.07 6.55 -11.97
C GLU A 81 2.94 5.69 -12.53
N GLN A 82 2.99 4.37 -12.36
CA GLN A 82 1.93 3.48 -12.86
C GLN A 82 0.61 3.76 -12.10
N PRO A 83 -0.46 4.26 -12.77
CA PRO A 83 -1.67 4.72 -12.08
C PRO A 83 -2.35 3.62 -11.26
N GLU A 84 -2.37 2.39 -11.79
CA GLU A 84 -2.98 1.23 -11.13
C GLU A 84 -2.30 0.85 -9.81
N VAL A 85 -0.99 1.09 -9.71
CA VAL A 85 -0.22 0.86 -8.48
C VAL A 85 -0.38 2.06 -7.56
N ARG A 86 -0.26 3.29 -8.11
CA ARG A 86 -0.39 4.54 -7.35
C ARG A 86 -1.74 4.64 -6.64
N ARG A 87 -2.85 4.23 -7.27
CA ARG A 87 -4.18 4.25 -6.64
C ARG A 87 -4.29 3.32 -5.43
N LEU A 88 -3.59 2.18 -5.44
CA LEU A 88 -3.55 1.23 -4.33
C LEU A 88 -2.63 1.75 -3.22
N VAL A 89 -1.46 2.24 -3.59
CA VAL A 89 -0.47 2.85 -2.69
C VAL A 89 -1.05 4.08 -1.96
N ALA A 90 -1.86 4.89 -2.63
CA ALA A 90 -2.54 6.04 -2.02
C ALA A 90 -3.27 5.64 -0.74
N LEU A 91 -4.07 4.56 -0.77
CA LEU A 91 -4.80 4.03 0.39
C LEU A 91 -3.88 3.61 1.55
N LEU A 92 -2.68 3.14 1.25
CA LEU A 92 -1.73 2.68 2.27
C LEU A 92 -1.27 3.85 3.14
N TYR A 93 -1.06 5.04 2.55
CA TYR A 93 -0.65 6.22 3.31
C TYR A 93 -1.65 6.59 4.41
N GLY A 94 -2.95 6.42 4.15
CA GLY A 94 -4.00 6.67 5.14
C GLY A 94 -4.05 5.69 6.31
N ARG A 95 -3.32 4.57 6.24
CA ARG A 95 -3.35 3.48 7.24
C ARG A 95 -2.17 3.49 8.19
N VAL A 96 -1.14 4.26 7.89
CA VAL A 96 0.10 4.29 8.66
C VAL A 96 0.00 5.33 9.78
N LEU A 97 0.52 4.94 10.95
CA LEU A 97 0.76 5.85 12.05
C LEU A 97 2.07 6.63 11.79
N TRP A 98 1.94 7.78 11.13
CA TRP A 98 3.04 8.71 10.89
C TRP A 98 3.39 9.51 12.15
N ASP A 99 4.66 9.93 12.25
CA ASP A 99 5.04 11.03 13.14
C ASP A 99 4.68 12.39 12.53
N GLU A 100 4.85 13.49 13.27
CA GLU A 100 4.44 14.81 12.80
C GLU A 100 5.18 15.29 11.54
N TRP A 101 6.44 14.89 11.36
CA TRP A 101 7.26 15.33 10.24
C TRP A 101 6.95 14.52 8.98
N GLU A 102 6.82 13.21 9.12
CA GLU A 102 6.38 12.32 8.04
C GLU A 102 4.94 12.63 7.62
N MET A 103 4.05 12.91 8.57
CA MET A 103 2.65 13.25 8.29
C MET A 103 2.55 14.46 7.34
N LYS A 104 3.36 15.50 7.58
CA LYS A 104 3.39 16.68 6.71
C LYS A 104 3.78 16.32 5.27
N GLN A 105 4.79 15.47 5.10
CA GLN A 105 5.20 15.01 3.77
C GLN A 105 4.11 14.20 3.08
N VAL A 106 3.48 13.28 3.80
CA VAL A 106 2.40 12.45 3.26
C VAL A 106 1.20 13.30 2.85
N VAL A 107 0.83 14.29 3.68
CA VAL A 107 -0.26 15.23 3.32
C VAL A 107 0.10 16.04 2.08
N THR A 108 1.33 16.55 1.97
CA THR A 108 1.79 17.26 0.77
C THR A 108 1.77 16.36 -0.47
N LEU A 109 2.24 15.12 -0.36
CA LEU A 109 2.24 14.15 -1.44
C LEU A 109 0.81 13.86 -1.94
N LEU A 110 -0.10 13.51 -1.04
CA LEU A 110 -1.48 13.16 -1.38
C LEU A 110 -2.23 14.36 -1.99
N LYS A 111 -1.99 15.58 -1.49
CA LYS A 111 -2.53 16.80 -2.11
C LYS A 111 -1.97 17.02 -3.51
N GLY A 112 -0.66 16.82 -3.68
CA GLY A 112 -0.01 16.86 -4.99
C GLY A 112 -0.69 15.91 -5.97
N TRP A 113 -0.93 14.65 -5.58
CA TRP A 113 -1.63 13.67 -6.41
C TRP A 113 -3.08 14.06 -6.71
N ILE A 114 -3.80 14.67 -5.76
CA ILE A 114 -5.16 15.19 -6.02
C ILE A 114 -5.14 16.27 -7.11
N GLU A 115 -4.10 17.09 -7.16
CA GLU A 115 -4.00 18.21 -8.11
C GLU A 115 -3.44 17.78 -9.47
N SER A 116 -2.48 16.84 -9.50
CA SER A 116 -1.71 16.51 -10.71
C SER A 116 -2.18 15.27 -11.47
N GLU A 117 -2.88 14.33 -10.82
CA GLU A 117 -3.19 13.04 -11.43
C GLU A 117 -4.43 13.10 -12.33
N GLU A 118 -4.35 12.48 -13.51
CA GLU A 118 -5.50 12.33 -14.41
C GLU A 118 -6.44 11.19 -13.96
N ASP A 119 -5.88 10.13 -13.38
CA ASP A 119 -6.63 8.96 -12.91
C ASP A 119 -7.54 9.35 -11.73
N LYS A 120 -8.85 9.12 -11.91
CA LYS A 120 -9.88 9.49 -10.92
C LYS A 120 -9.73 8.71 -9.62
N GLU A 121 -9.40 7.42 -9.70
CA GLU A 121 -9.28 6.57 -8.53
C GLU A 121 -8.05 6.93 -7.69
N VAL A 122 -6.94 7.36 -8.33
CA VAL A 122 -5.78 7.90 -7.60
C VAL A 122 -6.20 9.12 -6.77
N ARG A 123 -6.93 10.08 -7.36
CA ARG A 123 -7.41 11.27 -6.64
C ARG A 123 -8.37 10.90 -5.52
N GLU A 124 -9.35 10.05 -5.79
CA GLU A 124 -10.34 9.60 -4.80
C GLU A 124 -9.69 8.88 -3.62
N ASN A 125 -8.75 7.96 -3.88
CA ASN A 125 -8.05 7.23 -2.83
C ASN A 125 -7.08 8.11 -2.04
N SER A 126 -6.55 9.16 -2.67
CA SER A 126 -5.76 10.18 -1.97
C SER A 126 -6.62 11.00 -1.01
N ILE A 127 -7.84 11.38 -1.42
CA ILE A 127 -8.81 12.06 -0.55
C ILE A 127 -9.19 11.17 0.63
N LYS A 128 -9.59 9.92 0.38
CA LYS A 128 -9.92 8.94 1.45
C LYS A 128 -8.79 8.77 2.45
N SER A 129 -7.54 8.81 1.97
CA SER A 129 -6.38 8.70 2.84
C SER A 129 -6.18 9.93 3.70
N LEU A 130 -6.36 11.13 3.14
CA LEU A 130 -6.34 12.38 3.94
C LEU A 130 -7.43 12.38 5.02
N GLU A 131 -8.65 11.94 4.69
CA GLU A 131 -9.74 11.80 5.67
C GLU A 131 -9.38 10.82 6.79
N ALA A 132 -8.79 9.67 6.45
CA ALA A 132 -8.34 8.70 7.43
C ALA A 132 -7.24 9.27 8.35
N LEU A 133 -6.30 10.05 7.82
CA LEU A 133 -5.26 10.72 8.61
C LEU A 133 -5.84 11.77 9.56
N ASP A 134 -6.82 12.54 9.10
CA ASP A 134 -7.51 13.53 9.94
C ASP A 134 -8.22 12.87 11.12
N MET A 135 -8.97 11.78 10.87
CA MET A 135 -9.61 11.00 11.92
C MET A 135 -8.61 10.42 12.93
N GLN A 136 -7.43 9.98 12.48
CA GLN A 136 -6.38 9.49 13.38
C GLN A 136 -5.82 10.60 14.27
N ASN A 137 -5.57 11.78 13.71
CA ASN A 137 -5.07 12.94 14.46
C ASN A 137 -6.09 13.41 15.51
N ALA A 138 -7.37 13.50 15.14
CA ALA A 138 -8.44 13.85 16.08
C ALA A 138 -8.50 12.87 17.26
N ARG A 139 -8.35 11.57 17.00
CA ARG A 139 -8.31 10.54 18.06
C ARG A 139 -7.08 10.68 18.96
N ARG A 140 -5.91 11.03 18.42
CA ARG A 140 -4.69 11.26 19.21
C ARG A 140 -4.82 12.45 20.17
N GLN A 141 -5.53 13.50 19.77
CA GLN A 141 -5.72 14.71 20.60
C GLN A 141 -6.78 14.54 21.70
N ALA A 142 -7.62 13.51 21.60
CA ALA A 142 -8.69 13.23 22.56
C ALA A 142 -8.25 12.31 23.72
N LEU A 143 -7.02 11.79 23.70
CA LEU A 143 -6.39 10.94 24.72
C LEU A 143 -5.43 11.75 25.59
#